data_AF-A0A9D4FVM0-F1
#
_entry.id   AF-A0A9D4FVM0-F1
#
_cell.length_a   1.000
_cell.length_b   1.000
_cell.length_c   1.000
_cell.angle_alpha   90.00
_cell.angle_beta   90.00
_cell.angle_gamma   90.00
#
_symmetry.space_group_name_H-M   'P 1'
#
loop_
_entity.id
_entity.type
_entity.pdbx_description
1 polymer ?
#
loop_
_entity_poly.entity_id
_entity_poly.type
_entity_poly.pdbx_seq_one_letter_code
_entity_poly.pdbx_strand_id
1 'polypeptide(L)'
;MDEIEIQKCGVKFDPPSIVVVYNDKGSTKKRRRTMPLREFTKTSNIEVAAEELKTNPRHGKYVSQITKHQLIRLVTIIRDKLNGMSLEASLARNDELDKIDPEENLNTVDEETLKRKKAVMDTTFTKHQVRPDDPKFQYDVQVAFDEENVMESGWDSDKSSDMEF
;
A
#
# COMPACT_ATOMS: atom_id res chain seq x y z
N MET A 1 18.36 20.78 7.53
CA MET A 1 17.62 19.55 7.89
C MET A 1 18.34 18.41 7.20
N ASP A 2 18.94 17.45 7.92
CA ASP A 2 19.69 16.39 7.23
C ASP A 2 18.72 15.55 6.40
N GLU A 3 18.89 15.60 5.09
CA GLU A 3 18.09 14.82 4.16
C GLU A 3 18.56 13.37 4.24
N ILE A 4 17.68 12.52 4.75
CA ILE A 4 17.91 11.08 4.86
C ILE A 4 17.31 10.42 3.62
N GLU A 5 17.94 9.37 3.11
CA GLU A 5 17.38 8.54 2.05
C GLU A 5 17.22 7.10 2.57
N ILE A 6 15.99 6.60 2.58
CA ILE A 6 15.71 5.24 3.05
C ILE A 6 16.05 4.23 1.96
N GLN A 7 16.79 3.19 2.33
CA GLN A 7 17.20 2.12 1.42
C GLN A 7 16.42 0.83 1.66
N LYS A 8 16.30 0.42 2.93
CA LYS A 8 15.60 -0.81 3.31
C LYS A 8 14.84 -0.63 4.62
N CYS A 9 13.73 -1.32 4.76
CA CYS A 9 12.99 -1.45 6.02
C CYS A 9 12.78 -2.93 6.36
N GLY A 10 12.55 -3.23 7.63
CA GLY A 10 12.32 -4.57 8.11
C GLY A 10 11.89 -4.60 9.57
N VAL A 11 11.72 -5.81 10.11
CA VAL A 11 11.26 -6.04 11.47
C VAL A 11 12.27 -6.88 12.25
N LYS A 12 12.30 -6.66 13.56
CA LYS A 12 13.01 -7.46 14.55
C LYS A 12 11.98 -7.90 15.59
N PHE A 13 12.03 -9.17 16.00
CA PHE A 13 11.02 -9.74 16.91
C PHE A 13 11.39 -9.64 18.39
N ASP A 14 12.69 -9.70 18.72
CA ASP A 14 13.16 -9.74 20.12
C ASP A 14 14.17 -8.60 20.44
N PRO A 15 13.75 -7.48 21.06
CA PRO A 15 12.38 -7.03 21.28
C PRO A 15 11.70 -6.53 20.00
N PRO A 16 10.36 -6.48 19.93
CA PRO A 16 9.61 -6.08 18.74
C PRO A 16 10.00 -4.65 18.32
N SER A 17 10.63 -4.54 17.15
CA SER A 17 11.20 -3.28 16.67
C SER A 17 11.16 -3.21 15.15
N ILE A 18 10.96 -2.02 14.61
CA ILE A 18 11.12 -1.73 13.18
C ILE A 18 12.55 -1.25 12.94
N VAL A 19 13.17 -1.79 11.90
CA VAL A 19 14.54 -1.48 11.51
C VAL A 19 14.52 -0.77 10.17
N VAL A 20 15.20 0.37 10.09
CA VAL A 20 15.36 1.13 8.85
C VAL A 20 16.85 1.29 8.57
N VAL A 21 17.25 0.95 7.36
CA VAL A 21 18.60 1.20 6.84
C VAL A 21 18.52 2.39 5.90
N TYR A 22 19.35 3.39 6.15
CA TYR A 22 19.30 4.68 5.46
C TYR A 22 20.69 5.23 5.20
N ASN A 23 20.77 6.15 4.25
CA ASN A 23 21.95 6.95 3.96
C ASN A 23 21.70 8.40 4.33
N ASP A 24 22.75 9.09 4.77
CA ASP A 24 22.72 10.55 4.95
C ASP A 24 23.15 11.19 3.63
N LYS A 25 22.42 12.19 3.12
CA LYS A 25 22.88 12.90 1.91
C LYS A 25 24.17 13.66 2.23
N GLY A 26 25.28 13.11 1.74
CA GLY A 26 26.65 13.57 2.04
C GLY A 26 27.54 12.49 2.68
N SER A 27 26.98 11.34 3.09
CA SER A 27 27.75 10.20 3.58
C SER A 27 27.46 8.94 2.79
N THR A 28 28.50 8.30 2.28
CA THR A 28 28.42 6.98 1.62
C THR A 28 28.18 5.83 2.61
N LYS A 29 28.17 6.11 3.92
CA LYS A 29 28.03 5.08 4.96
C LYS A 29 26.55 4.79 5.23
N LYS A 30 26.18 3.52 5.03
CA LYS A 30 24.86 2.98 5.42
C LYS A 30 24.74 3.01 6.95
N ARG A 31 23.65 3.60 7.45
CA ARG A 31 23.30 3.64 8.86
C ARG A 31 22.05 2.81 9.11
N ARG A 32 21.94 2.26 10.32
CA ARG A 32 20.79 1.46 10.75
C ARG A 32 20.15 2.11 11.97
N ARG A 33 18.86 2.41 11.88
CA ARG A 33 18.02 2.82 13.00
C ARG A 33 17.14 1.67 13.43
N THR A 34 17.05 1.43 14.73
CA THR A 34 16.11 0.47 15.32
C THR A 34 15.12 1.26 16.17
N MET A 35 13.83 1.06 15.91
CA MET A 35 12.73 1.79 16.50
C MET A 35 11.84 0.78 17.25
N PRO A 36 11.94 0.71 18.58
CA PRO A 36 11.20 -0.28 19.36
C PRO A 36 9.72 0.08 19.40
N LEU A 37 8.87 -0.93 19.25
CA LEU A 37 7.44 -0.83 19.49
C LEU A 37 7.18 -1.10 20.98
N ARG A 38 7.33 -0.06 21.80
CA ARG A 38 7.04 -0.14 23.23
C ARG A 38 5.53 -0.36 23.40
N GLU A 39 5.15 -1.23 24.32
CA GLU A 39 3.73 -1.53 24.64
C GLU A 39 2.93 -2.22 23.52
N PHE A 40 3.59 -2.66 22.44
CA PHE A 40 2.93 -3.42 21.38
C PHE A 40 2.66 -4.85 21.82
N THR A 41 1.39 -5.27 21.74
CA THR A 41 0.91 -6.57 22.21
C THR A 41 0.20 -7.33 21.09
N LYS A 42 -0.32 -8.52 21.38
CA LYS A 42 -1.06 -9.33 20.41
C LYS A 42 -2.39 -8.70 19.98
N THR A 43 -2.96 -7.85 20.84
CA THR A 43 -4.27 -7.23 20.70
C THR A 43 -4.19 -5.76 20.31
N SER A 44 -3.00 -5.16 20.24
CA SER A 44 -2.86 -3.76 19.85
C SER A 44 -3.29 -3.52 18.41
N ASN A 45 -3.89 -2.35 18.19
CA ASN A 45 -4.34 -1.93 16.88
C ASN A 45 -3.14 -1.59 15.98
N ILE A 46 -3.10 -2.22 14.80
CA ILE A 46 -2.02 -2.10 13.82
C ILE A 46 -1.94 -0.69 13.23
N GLU A 47 -3.10 -0.07 12.95
CA GLU A 47 -3.17 1.27 12.36
C GLU A 47 -2.66 2.33 13.34
N VAL A 48 -3.08 2.25 14.60
CA VAL A 48 -2.66 3.18 15.66
C VAL A 48 -1.15 3.09 15.86
N ALA A 49 -0.60 1.88 15.96
CA ALA A 49 0.84 1.69 16.09
C ALA A 49 1.63 2.24 14.88
N ALA A 50 1.08 2.13 13.66
CA ALA A 50 1.70 2.71 12.47
C ALA A 50 1.69 4.26 12.48
N GLU A 51 0.63 4.88 12.97
CA GLU A 51 0.53 6.33 13.12
C GLU A 51 1.41 6.88 14.25
N GLU A 52 1.49 6.16 15.38
CA GLU A 52 2.38 6.51 16.49
C GLU A 52 3.85 6.57 16.06
N LEU A 53 4.29 5.63 15.21
CA LEU A 53 5.65 5.65 14.64
C LEU A 53 5.94 6.88 13.79
N LYS A 54 4.94 7.37 13.05
CA LYS A 54 5.07 8.54 12.19
C LYS A 54 5.08 9.84 12.98
N THR A 55 4.19 9.94 13.97
CA THR A 55 4.01 11.12 14.80
C THR A 55 5.12 11.28 15.85
N ASN A 56 5.78 10.19 16.23
CA ASN A 56 6.85 10.26 17.23
C ASN A 56 8.04 11.11 16.74
N PRO A 57 8.43 12.18 17.47
CA PRO A 57 9.46 13.12 17.05
C PRO A 57 10.85 12.47 16.86
N ARG A 58 11.11 11.33 17.51
CA ARG A 58 12.39 10.60 17.42
C ARG A 58 12.47 9.66 16.22
N HIS A 59 11.33 9.29 15.65
CA HIS A 59 11.20 8.25 14.62
C HIS A 59 10.66 8.80 13.31
N GLY A 60 9.82 9.83 13.35
CA GLY A 60 9.15 10.41 12.19
C GLY A 60 10.09 10.77 11.04
N LYS A 61 11.30 11.31 11.33
CA LYS A 61 12.31 11.61 10.29
C LYS A 61 12.74 10.38 9.47
N TYR A 62 12.78 9.20 10.10
CA TYR A 62 13.20 7.94 9.47
C TYR A 62 12.04 7.15 8.88
N VAL A 63 10.80 7.58 9.12
CA VAL A 63 9.58 6.87 8.73
C VAL A 63 8.76 7.68 7.71
N SER A 64 9.04 8.98 7.56
CA SER A 64 8.32 9.89 6.66
C SER A 64 8.31 9.45 5.20
N GLN A 65 9.38 8.81 4.73
CA GLN A 65 9.47 8.28 3.35
C GLN A 65 8.84 6.89 3.19
N ILE A 66 8.46 6.21 4.27
CA ILE A 66 7.80 4.90 4.21
C ILE A 66 6.29 5.11 4.09
N THR A 67 5.66 4.41 3.14
CA THR A 67 4.22 4.53 2.96
C THR A 67 3.48 3.97 4.18
N LYS A 68 2.28 4.51 4.48
CA LYS A 68 1.47 4.02 5.61
C LYS A 68 1.20 2.52 5.49
N HIS A 69 0.87 2.07 4.28
CA HIS A 69 0.61 0.67 3.98
C HIS A 69 1.82 -0.24 4.29
N GLN A 70 3.03 0.15 3.90
CA GLN A 70 4.25 -0.60 4.24
C GLN A 70 4.45 -0.72 5.76
N LEU A 71 4.20 0.34 6.54
CA LEU A 71 4.30 0.26 7.99
C LEU A 71 3.25 -0.67 8.59
N ILE A 72 2.00 -0.58 8.14
CA ILE A 72 0.92 -1.49 8.57
C ILE A 72 1.33 -2.94 8.30
N ARG A 73 1.91 -3.23 7.14
CA ARG A 73 2.42 -4.56 6.81
C ARG A 73 3.53 -5.01 7.77
N LEU A 74 4.53 -4.18 8.04
CA LEU A 74 5.60 -4.51 9.00
C LEU A 74 5.05 -4.77 10.42
N VAL A 75 4.12 -3.92 10.89
CA VAL A 75 3.49 -4.08 12.21
C VAL A 75 2.62 -5.34 12.25
N THR A 76 1.93 -5.69 11.16
CA THR A 76 1.16 -6.94 11.04
C THR A 76 2.06 -8.16 11.20
N ILE A 77 3.23 -8.17 10.54
CA ILE A 77 4.20 -9.27 10.65
C ILE A 77 4.70 -9.44 12.09
N ILE A 78 4.92 -8.34 12.81
CA ILE A 78 5.28 -8.38 14.24
C ILE A 78 4.14 -9.00 15.06
N ARG A 79 2.89 -8.56 14.84
CA ARG A 79 1.70 -9.11 15.53
C ARG A 79 1.53 -10.61 15.28
N ASP A 80 1.64 -11.04 14.02
CA ASP A 80 1.55 -12.45 13.64
C ASP A 80 2.61 -13.29 14.36
N LYS A 81 3.85 -12.77 14.45
CA LYS A 81 4.91 -13.47 15.18
C LYS A 81 4.62 -13.55 16.68
N LEU A 82 4.09 -12.49 17.29
CA LEU A 82 3.64 -12.53 18.69
C LEU A 82 2.50 -13.53 18.91
N ASN A 83 1.65 -13.75 17.91
CA ASN A 83 0.59 -14.76 17.92
C ASN A 83 1.10 -16.20 17.68
N GLY A 84 2.41 -16.40 17.49
CA GLY A 84 3.01 -17.71 17.30
C GLY A 84 3.07 -18.18 15.84
N MET A 85 2.76 -17.29 14.89
CA MET A 85 2.84 -17.60 13.47
C MET A 85 4.29 -17.72 12.98
N SER A 86 4.52 -18.56 11.97
CA SER A 86 5.79 -18.57 11.26
C SER A 86 5.93 -17.30 10.41
N LEU A 87 7.18 -16.89 10.15
CA LEU A 87 7.46 -15.73 9.31
C LEU A 87 6.96 -15.95 7.88
N GLU A 88 7.19 -17.15 7.34
CA GLU A 88 6.77 -17.53 5.98
C GLU A 88 5.24 -17.47 5.82
N ALA A 89 4.49 -18.00 6.79
CA ALA A 89 3.03 -17.94 6.75
C ALA A 89 2.50 -16.51 6.88
N SER A 90 3.14 -15.67 7.71
CA SER A 90 2.78 -14.26 7.82
C SER A 90 3.06 -13.49 6.53
N LEU A 91 4.19 -13.74 5.87
CA LEU A 91 4.53 -13.11 4.59
C LEU A 91 3.54 -13.52 3.49
N ALA A 92 3.27 -14.82 3.36
CA ALA A 92 2.31 -15.34 2.38
C ALA A 92 0.92 -14.71 2.56
N ARG A 93 0.40 -14.66 3.78
CA ARG A 93 -0.89 -13.99 4.06
C ARG A 93 -0.87 -12.51 3.68
N ASN A 94 0.19 -11.79 4.03
CA ASN A 94 0.25 -10.36 3.68
C ASN A 94 0.34 -10.17 2.16
N ASP A 95 1.07 -11.03 1.44
CA ASP A 95 1.12 -10.98 -0.02
C ASP A 95 -0.24 -11.28 -0.67
N GLU A 96 -1.01 -12.24 -0.12
CA GLU A 96 -2.38 -12.51 -0.54
C GLU A 96 -3.32 -11.32 -0.29
N LEU A 97 -3.21 -10.67 0.87
CA LEU A 97 -4.03 -9.50 1.22
C LEU A 97 -3.69 -8.26 0.38
N ASP A 98 -2.43 -8.11 -0.01
CA ASP A 98 -1.95 -6.99 -0.83
C ASP A 98 -2.27 -7.20 -2.33
N LYS A 99 -2.66 -8.41 -2.74
CA LYS A 99 -3.04 -8.71 -4.12
C LYS A 99 -4.43 -8.13 -4.42
N ILE A 100 -4.53 -7.40 -5.53
CA ILE A 100 -5.79 -6.89 -6.07
C ILE A 100 -6.23 -7.87 -7.16
N ASP A 101 -7.36 -8.54 -6.94
CA ASP A 101 -8.01 -9.39 -7.93
C ASP A 101 -9.18 -8.63 -8.56
N PRO A 102 -9.22 -8.45 -9.90
CA PRO A 102 -10.30 -7.72 -10.56
C PRO A 102 -11.67 -8.41 -10.43
N GLU A 103 -11.72 -9.72 -10.25
CA GLU A 103 -12.98 -10.49 -10.18
C GLU A 103 -13.53 -10.64 -8.74
N GLU A 104 -12.82 -10.12 -7.75
CA GLU A 104 -13.21 -10.28 -6.35
C GLU A 104 -14.34 -9.33 -5.95
N ASN A 105 -15.36 -9.87 -5.28
CA ASN A 105 -16.45 -9.08 -4.74
C ASN A 105 -16.05 -8.33 -3.45
N LEU A 106 -15.54 -7.12 -3.63
CA LEU A 106 -15.12 -6.22 -2.54
C LEU A 106 -16.27 -5.76 -1.61
N ASN A 107 -17.54 -6.04 -1.92
CA ASN A 107 -18.65 -5.71 -1.02
C ASN A 107 -18.81 -6.73 0.12
N THR A 108 -18.18 -7.90 0.01
CA THR A 108 -18.29 -8.98 1.00
C THR A 108 -17.13 -9.04 2.00
N VAL A 109 -16.06 -8.29 1.75
CA VAL A 109 -14.83 -8.36 2.55
C VAL A 109 -14.90 -7.49 3.81
N ASP A 110 -14.10 -7.83 4.82
CA ASP A 110 -14.02 -7.08 6.07
C ASP A 110 -13.45 -5.67 5.86
N GLU A 111 -13.86 -4.71 6.69
CA GLU A 111 -13.45 -3.30 6.58
C GLU A 111 -11.92 -3.11 6.63
N GLU A 112 -11.21 -3.88 7.47
CA GLU A 112 -9.73 -3.81 7.55
C GLU A 112 -9.09 -4.23 6.22
N THR A 113 -9.58 -5.31 5.61
CA THR A 113 -9.06 -5.81 4.33
C THR A 113 -9.39 -4.84 3.20
N LEU A 114 -10.59 -4.26 3.20
CA LEU A 114 -11.03 -3.28 2.22
C LEU A 114 -10.14 -2.03 2.25
N LYS A 115 -9.83 -1.50 3.44
CA LYS A 115 -8.92 -0.36 3.62
C LYS A 115 -7.52 -0.65 3.08
N ARG A 116 -7.00 -1.86 3.32
CA ARG A 116 -5.69 -2.27 2.78
C ARG A 116 -5.70 -2.30 1.26
N LYS A 117 -6.70 -2.95 0.64
CA LYS A 117 -6.82 -3.04 -0.83
C LYS A 117 -6.97 -1.67 -1.47
N LYS A 118 -7.78 -0.78 -0.86
CA LYS A 118 -7.90 0.61 -1.30
C LYS A 118 -6.56 1.34 -1.28
N ALA A 119 -5.78 1.19 -0.22
CA ALA A 119 -4.46 1.80 -0.15
C ALA A 119 -3.50 1.28 -1.24
N VAL A 120 -3.54 -0.02 -1.56
CA VAL A 120 -2.75 -0.57 -2.67
C VAL A 120 -3.22 0.04 -4.00
N MET A 121 -4.53 0.07 -4.26
CA MET A 121 -5.13 0.65 -5.46
C MET A 121 -4.71 2.12 -5.66
N ASP A 122 -4.78 2.94 -4.61
CA ASP A 122 -4.39 4.36 -4.65
C ASP A 122 -2.91 4.52 -5.03
N THR A 123 -2.03 3.66 -4.49
CA THR A 123 -0.60 3.71 -4.83
C THR A 123 -0.33 3.26 -6.25
N THR A 124 -1.02 2.24 -6.76
CA THR A 124 -0.89 1.79 -8.15
C THR A 124 -1.45 2.83 -9.11
N PHE A 125 -2.56 3.47 -8.78
CA PHE A 125 -3.16 4.52 -9.57
C PHE A 125 -2.22 5.72 -9.70
N THR A 126 -1.70 6.22 -8.59
CA THR A 126 -0.80 7.39 -8.58
C THR A 126 0.49 7.15 -9.37
N LYS A 127 1.00 5.91 -9.40
CA LYS A 127 2.19 5.55 -10.18
C LYS A 127 1.95 5.52 -11.68
N HIS A 128 0.77 5.09 -12.12
CA HIS A 128 0.41 4.98 -13.53
C HIS A 128 -0.32 6.22 -14.07
N GLN A 129 -0.60 7.20 -13.21
CA GLN A 129 -1.20 8.47 -13.62
C GLN A 129 -0.25 9.22 -14.57
N VAL A 130 -0.67 9.39 -15.82
CA VAL A 130 0.02 10.25 -16.79
C VAL A 130 -0.52 11.66 -16.65
N ARG A 131 0.34 12.64 -16.38
CA ARG A 131 -0.03 14.06 -16.24
C ARG A 131 0.24 14.82 -17.53
N PRO A 132 -0.41 15.97 -17.79
CA PRO A 132 -0.11 16.80 -18.96
C PRO A 132 1.36 17.21 -19.09
N ASP A 133 2.07 17.35 -17.97
CA ASP A 133 3.49 17.72 -17.92
C ASP A 133 4.45 16.53 -18.16
N ASP A 134 3.94 15.30 -18.23
CA ASP A 134 4.75 14.10 -18.44
C ASP A 134 5.15 13.98 -19.92
N PRO A 135 6.42 13.67 -20.26
CA PRO A 135 6.84 13.48 -21.66
C PRO A 135 6.11 12.34 -22.38
N LYS A 136 5.46 11.43 -21.64
CA LYS A 136 4.62 10.36 -22.18
C LYS A 136 3.19 10.80 -22.49
N PHE A 137 2.79 12.00 -22.06
CA PHE A 137 1.47 12.53 -22.33
C PHE A 137 1.36 12.86 -23.81
N GLN A 138 0.39 12.24 -24.47
CA GLN A 138 0.06 12.48 -25.86
C GLN A 138 -1.37 13.00 -25.92
N TYR A 139 -1.56 14.11 -26.62
CA TYR A 139 -2.90 14.60 -26.93
C TYR A 139 -3.51 13.73 -28.01
N ASP A 140 -4.83 13.55 -27.94
CA ASP A 140 -5.64 12.93 -28.99
C ASP A 140 -5.18 11.52 -29.39
N VAL A 141 -4.83 10.68 -28.39
CA VAL A 141 -4.51 9.27 -28.63
C VAL A 141 -5.75 8.55 -29.15
N GLN A 142 -5.80 8.33 -30.46
CA GLN A 142 -6.82 7.53 -31.11
C GLN A 142 -6.39 6.06 -31.05
N VAL A 143 -7.17 5.24 -30.35
CA VAL A 143 -7.00 3.79 -30.30
C VAL A 143 -8.14 3.16 -31.07
N ALA A 144 -7.83 2.38 -32.10
CA ALA A 144 -8.81 1.51 -32.74
C ALA A 144 -9.08 0.34 -31.79
N PHE A 145 -10.33 0.16 -31.39
CA PHE A 145 -10.72 -1.00 -30.61
C PHE A 145 -10.84 -2.21 -31.54
N ASP A 146 -10.29 -3.35 -31.15
CA ASP A 146 -10.46 -4.59 -31.91
C ASP A 146 -11.95 -4.99 -31.92
N GLU A 147 -12.53 -5.13 -33.11
CA GLU A 147 -13.95 -5.47 -33.30
C GLU A 147 -14.32 -6.81 -32.64
N GLU A 148 -13.36 -7.71 -32.43
CA GLU A 148 -13.54 -9.00 -31.76
C GLU A 148 -13.84 -8.88 -30.25
N ASN A 149 -13.46 -7.78 -29.61
CA ASN A 149 -13.69 -7.52 -28.17
C ASN A 149 -14.85 -6.54 -27.92
N VAL A 150 -15.61 -6.20 -28.97
CA VAL A 150 -16.78 -5.34 -28.84
C VAL A 150 -17.90 -6.15 -28.18
N MET A 151 -18.02 -6.02 -26.86
CA MET A 151 -19.20 -6.49 -26.14
C MET A 151 -20.33 -5.50 -26.34
N GLU A 152 -21.48 -6.01 -26.80
CA GLU A 152 -22.71 -5.24 -26.91
C GLU A 152 -23.09 -4.73 -25.51
N SER A 153 -22.98 -3.41 -25.32
CA SER A 153 -23.37 -2.78 -24.07
C SER A 153 -24.90 -2.79 -23.99
N GLY A 154 -25.47 -3.60 -23.09
CA GLY A 154 -26.92 -3.70 -22.86
C GLY A 154 -27.60 -2.43 -22.32
N TRP A 155 -26.95 -1.27 -22.46
CA TRP A 155 -27.49 0.05 -22.18
C TRP A 155 -28.31 0.60 -23.36
N ASP A 156 -28.02 0.17 -24.59
CA ASP A 156 -28.72 0.61 -25.81
C ASP A 156 -29.81 -0.38 -26.29
N SER A 157 -30.10 -1.42 -25.51
CA SER A 157 -31.10 -2.43 -25.89
C SER A 157 -32.56 -1.98 -25.70
N ASP A 158 -32.80 -0.84 -25.06
CA ASP A 158 -34.16 -0.30 -24.91
C ASP A 158 -34.54 0.56 -26.12
N LYS A 159 -34.97 -0.11 -27.20
CA LYS A 159 -35.84 0.50 -28.19
C LYS A 159 -37.26 0.68 -27.62
N SER A 160 -37.41 1.47 -26.56
CA SER A 160 -38.72 2.03 -26.20
C SER A 160 -38.88 3.34 -26.99
N SER A 161 -39.40 3.22 -28.20
CA SER A 161 -39.94 4.34 -28.95
C SER A 161 -41.13 4.94 -28.18
N ASP A 162 -40.88 5.96 -27.37
CA ASP A 162 -41.91 6.81 -26.79
C ASP A 162 -41.68 8.27 -27.24
N MET A 163 -42.10 8.55 -28.47
CA MET A 163 -42.40 9.89 -28.97
C MET A 163 -43.65 9.76 -29.86
N GLU A 164 -44.81 9.59 -29.24
CA GLU A 164 -46.06 10.03 -29.86
C GLU A 164 -46.29 11.51 -29.47
N PHE A 165 -46.26 12.36 -30.50
CA PHE A 165 -46.66 13.77 -30.46
C PHE A 165 -48.18 13.91 -30.52
#